data_AF-A0A2N6F3J8-F1
#
_entry.id   AF-A0A2N6F3J8-F1
#
_cell.length_a   1.000
_cell.length_b   1.000
_cell.length_c   1.000
_cell.angle_alpha   90.00
_cell.angle_beta   90.00
_cell.angle_gamma   90.00
#
_symmetry.space_group_name_H-M   'P 1'
#
loop_
_entity.id
_entity.type
_entity.pdbx_description
1 polymer ?
#
loop_
_entity_poly.entity_id
_entity_poly.type
_entity_poly.pdbx_seq_one_letter_code
_entity_poly.pdbx_strand_id
1 'polypeptide(L)'
;MEKKQGKEVKLELQLDEAVAGGLYVNMAVVNHNENEFIIDAIFLQPQGPKAKVQARLITSPRHAKQLLAVLQTNVENYEKRFGTINLPAAQTSDTPLH
;
A
#
# COMPACT_ATOMS: atom_id res chain seq x y z
N MET A 1 -0.26 -12.21 42.11
CA MET A 1 -0.97 -11.50 41.02
C MET A 1 -0.78 -12.31 39.74
N GLU A 2 -1.84 -12.96 39.27
CA GLU A 2 -1.82 -13.81 38.07
C GLU A 2 -1.74 -12.95 36.81
N LYS A 3 -0.75 -13.22 35.94
CA LYS A 3 -0.64 -12.59 34.62
C LYS A 3 -1.72 -13.20 33.71
N LYS A 4 -2.74 -12.42 33.36
CA LYS A 4 -3.70 -12.77 32.30
C LYS A 4 -2.93 -12.91 30.98
N GLN A 5 -2.71 -14.15 30.54
CA GLN A 5 -2.27 -14.45 29.18
C GLN A 5 -3.37 -13.98 28.22
N GLY A 6 -3.10 -12.92 27.46
CA GLY A 6 -3.98 -12.46 26.40
C GLY A 6 -4.10 -13.58 25.36
N LYS A 7 -5.32 -14.08 25.14
CA LYS A 7 -5.60 -15.02 24.05
C LYS A 7 -5.23 -14.32 22.74
N GLU A 8 -4.26 -14.87 22.01
CA GLU A 8 -4.02 -14.51 20.62
C GLU A 8 -5.31 -14.78 19.84
N VAL A 9 -5.97 -13.70 19.41
CA VAL A 9 -7.09 -13.82 18.47
C VAL A 9 -6.47 -14.22 17.14
N LYS A 10 -6.61 -15.50 16.77
CA LYS A 10 -6.31 -15.95 15.41
C LYS A 10 -7.36 -15.33 14.49
N LEU A 11 -6.95 -14.32 13.75
CA LEU A 11 -7.78 -13.69 12.73
C LEU A 11 -7.82 -14.64 11.52
N GLU A 12 -8.97 -15.26 11.26
CA GLU A 12 -9.17 -16.01 10.03
C GLU A 12 -9.49 -15.00 8.91
N LEU A 13 -8.59 -14.87 7.94
CA LEU A 13 -8.78 -13.99 6.80
C LEU A 13 -9.58 -14.73 5.74
N GLN A 14 -10.76 -14.21 5.42
CA GLN A 14 -11.54 -14.66 4.27
C GLN A 14 -11.07 -13.86 3.04
N LEU A 15 -10.70 -14.58 1.98
CA LEU A 15 -10.36 -13.99 0.68
C LEU A 15 -11.33 -14.49 -0.36
N ASP A 16 -12.07 -13.55 -0.97
CA ASP A 16 -12.88 -13.85 -2.15
C ASP A 16 -11.95 -14.21 -3.32
N GLU A 17 -12.40 -15.12 -4.20
CA GLU A 17 -11.62 -15.58 -5.36
C GLU A 17 -11.15 -14.42 -6.25
N ALA A 18 -12.02 -13.41 -6.44
CA ALA A 18 -11.69 -12.21 -7.20
C ALA A 18 -10.56 -11.37 -6.57
N VAL A 19 -10.45 -11.35 -5.23
CA VAL A 19 -9.39 -10.64 -4.51
C VAL A 19 -8.11 -11.48 -4.47
N ALA A 20 -8.24 -12.80 -4.35
CA ALA A 20 -7.12 -13.73 -4.31
C ALA A 20 -6.24 -13.69 -5.57
N GLY A 21 -6.83 -13.40 -6.73
CA GLY A 21 -6.10 -13.22 -7.99
C GLY A 21 -5.19 -11.98 -8.03
N GLY A 22 -5.40 -11.01 -7.14
CA GLY A 22 -4.63 -9.78 -7.08
C GLY A 22 -4.85 -8.84 -8.27
N LEU A 23 -4.32 -7.62 -8.15
CA LEU A 23 -4.36 -6.60 -9.20
C LEU A 23 -2.95 -6.08 -9.43
N TYR A 24 -2.49 -6.08 -10.69
CA TYR A 24 -1.23 -5.45 -11.03
C TYR A 24 -1.40 -3.92 -11.10
N VAL A 25 -0.51 -3.21 -10.42
CA VAL A 25 -0.40 -1.75 -10.40
C VAL A 25 1.06 -1.35 -10.49
N ASN A 26 1.33 -0.20 -11.10
CA ASN A 26 2.68 0.33 -11.29
C ASN A 26 2.80 1.80 -10.87
N MET A 27 1.72 2.38 -10.33
CA MET A 27 1.68 3.72 -9.77
C MET A 27 0.72 3.74 -8.58
N ALA A 28 1.01 4.58 -7.59
CA ALA A 28 0.06 4.94 -6.55
C ALA A 28 -0.02 6.47 -6.44
N VAL A 29 -1.23 7.01 -6.32
CA VAL A 29 -1.47 8.41 -5.97
C VAL A 29 -2.08 8.45 -4.58
N VAL A 30 -1.50 9.27 -3.69
CA VAL A 30 -1.94 9.37 -2.30
C VAL A 30 -2.42 10.79 -2.03
N ASN A 31 -3.68 10.91 -1.63
CA ASN A 31 -4.28 12.15 -1.12
C ASN A 31 -4.70 11.95 0.33
N HIS A 32 -4.79 13.02 1.11
CA HIS A 32 -5.25 12.93 2.48
C HIS A 32 -5.89 14.23 2.99
N ASN A 33 -6.67 14.10 4.05
CA ASN A 33 -7.10 15.18 4.93
C ASN A 33 -6.88 14.74 6.40
N GLU A 34 -7.37 15.53 7.36
CA GLU A 34 -7.19 15.23 8.79
C GLU A 34 -7.83 13.89 9.23
N ASN A 35 -8.84 13.41 8.51
CA ASN A 35 -9.62 12.23 8.88
C ASN A 35 -9.23 10.98 8.09
N GLU A 36 -8.75 11.15 6.85
CA GLU A 36 -8.65 10.07 5.88
C GLU A 36 -7.43 10.21 4.95
N PHE A 37 -6.86 9.07 4.57
CA PHE A 37 -5.96 8.88 3.45
C PHE A 37 -6.68 8.10 2.36
N ILE A 38 -6.55 8.56 1.13
CA ILE A 38 -7.04 7.91 -0.09
C ILE A 38 -5.83 7.51 -0.91
N ILE A 39 -5.68 6.21 -1.18
CA ILE A 39 -4.60 5.64 -1.99
C ILE A 39 -5.23 5.03 -3.23
N ASP A 40 -4.99 5.65 -4.38
CA ASP A 40 -5.38 5.12 -5.68
C ASP A 40 -4.24 4.27 -6.25
N ALA A 41 -4.48 2.97 -6.37
CA ALA A 41 -3.56 2.02 -6.98
C ALA A 41 -3.87 1.95 -8.48
N ILE A 42 -2.94 2.43 -9.30
CA ILE A 42 -3.17 2.74 -10.72
C ILE A 42 -2.31 1.83 -11.59
N PHE A 43 -2.91 1.37 -12.68
CA PHE A 43 -2.19 0.78 -13.80
C PHE A 43 -2.08 1.80 -14.94
N LEU A 44 -0.86 2.25 -15.19
CA LEU A 44 -0.49 3.03 -16.36
C LEU A 44 -0.10 2.09 -17.51
N GLN A 45 -0.78 2.22 -18.65
CA GLN A 45 -0.41 1.45 -19.85
C GLN A 45 0.91 1.99 -20.42
N PRO A 46 1.92 1.15 -20.69
CA PRO A 46 3.23 1.62 -21.17
C PRO A 46 3.20 2.40 -22.50
N GLN A 47 2.21 2.13 -23.36
CA GLN A 47 2.14 2.63 -24.74
C GLN A 47 0.94 3.54 -25.00
N GLY A 48 0.19 3.93 -23.98
CA GLY A 48 -1.05 4.69 -24.16
C GLY A 48 -1.27 5.73 -23.08
N PRO A 49 -1.98 6.83 -23.37
CA PRO A 49 -2.28 7.88 -22.40
C PRO A 49 -3.35 7.46 -21.38
N LYS A 50 -3.62 6.16 -21.25
CA LYS A 50 -4.70 5.63 -20.42
C LYS A 50 -4.13 5.11 -19.11
N ALA A 51 -4.56 5.75 -18.03
CA ALA A 51 -4.45 5.26 -16.67
C ALA A 51 -5.76 4.60 -16.25
N LYS A 52 -5.71 3.51 -15.50
CA LYS A 52 -6.89 2.92 -14.85
C LYS A 52 -6.63 2.78 -13.36
N VAL A 53 -7.51 3.34 -12.52
CA VAL A 53 -7.55 3.01 -11.09
C VAL A 53 -8.03 1.57 -10.96
N GLN A 54 -7.17 0.69 -10.45
CA GLN A 54 -7.46 -0.72 -10.25
C GLN A 54 -8.12 -0.96 -8.89
N ALA A 55 -7.64 -0.24 -7.86
CA ALA A 55 -8.22 -0.27 -6.53
C ALA A 55 -8.06 1.09 -5.84
N ARG A 56 -8.97 1.40 -4.91
CA ARG A 56 -8.88 2.55 -4.01
C ARG A 56 -8.93 2.07 -2.58
N LEU A 57 -7.93 2.44 -1.79
CA LEU A 57 -7.91 2.20 -0.35
C LEU A 57 -8.23 3.51 0.35
N ILE A 58 -9.23 3.49 1.23
CA ILE A 58 -9.57 4.63 2.11
C ILE A 58 -9.30 4.18 3.53
N THR A 59 -8.48 4.93 4.26
CA THR A 59 -8.03 4.53 5.59
C THR A 59 -7.78 5.73 6.49
N SER A 60 -7.83 5.55 7.81
CA SER A 60 -7.49 6.63 8.74
C SER A 60 -5.97 6.93 8.74
N PRO A 61 -5.54 8.15 9.14
CA PRO A 61 -4.12 8.49 9.27
C PRO A 61 -3.33 7.51 10.14
N ARG A 62 -3.93 7.03 11.24
CA ARG A 62 -3.30 6.03 12.13
C ARG A 62 -3.00 4.72 11.39
N HIS A 63 -3.98 4.20 10.66
CA HIS A 63 -3.81 2.95 9.92
C HIS A 63 -2.90 3.13 8.69
N ALA A 64 -2.92 4.28 8.02
CA ALA A 64 -1.98 4.61 6.94
C ALA A 64 -0.53 4.58 7.44
N LYS A 65 -0.25 5.19 8.60
CA LYS A 65 1.08 5.16 9.21
C LYS A 65 1.53 3.74 9.57
N GLN A 66 0.62 2.89 10.05
CA GLN A 66 0.92 1.48 10.31
C GLN A 66 1.21 0.71 9.03
N LEU A 67 0.43 0.93 7.97
CA LEU A 67 0.66 0.33 6.66
C LEU A 67 2.03 0.70 6.10
N LEU A 68 2.40 1.99 6.16
CA LEU A 68 3.71 2.48 5.72
C LEU A 68 4.85 1.78 6.48
N ALA A 69 4.77 1.71 7.81
CA ALA A 69 5.82 1.11 8.62
C ALA A 69 6.03 -0.39 8.30
N VAL A 70 4.93 -1.13 8.11
CA VAL A 70 4.98 -2.54 7.72
C VAL A 70 5.55 -2.69 6.32
N LEU A 71 5.14 -1.86 5.37
CA LEU A 71 5.64 -1.90 3.99
C LEU A 71 7.13 -1.59 3.93
N GLN A 72 7.59 -0.52 4.60
CA GLN A 72 9.00 -0.15 4.70
C GLN A 72 9.85 -1.30 5.24
N THR A 73 9.42 -1.90 6.36
CA THR A 73 10.12 -3.04 6.98
C THR A 73 10.26 -4.21 6.00
N ASN A 74 9.19 -4.52 5.23
CA ASN A 74 9.22 -5.62 4.27
C ASN A 74 10.10 -5.31 3.04
N VAL A 75 10.10 -4.07 2.56
CA VAL A 75 11.00 -3.64 1.48
C VAL A 75 12.46 -3.75 1.93
N GLU A 76 12.80 -3.24 3.11
CA GLU A 76 14.16 -3.36 3.66
C GLU A 76 14.60 -4.83 3.79
N ASN A 77 13.71 -5.70 4.25
CA ASN A 77 14.00 -7.13 4.35
C ASN A 77 14.18 -7.80 2.99
N TYR A 78 13.40 -7.39 1.99
CA TYR A 78 13.58 -7.83 0.60
C TYR A 78 14.95 -7.39 0.09
N GLU A 79 15.32 -6.12 0.25
CA GLU A 79 16.58 -5.56 -0.25
C GLU A 79 17.81 -6.21 0.39
N LYS A 80 17.75 -6.50 1.70
CA LYS A 80 18.81 -7.26 2.40
C LYS A 80 19.05 -8.65 1.78
N ARG A 81 18.02 -9.26 1.19
CA ARG A 81 18.07 -10.61 0.63
C ARG A 81 18.34 -10.65 -0.87
N PHE A 82 17.80 -9.70 -1.62
CA PHE A 82 17.78 -9.73 -3.09
C PHE A 82 18.54 -8.57 -3.75
N GLY A 83 19.07 -7.64 -2.94
CA GLY A 83 19.75 -6.44 -3.40
C GLY A 83 18.83 -5.21 -3.44
N THR A 84 19.46 -4.03 -3.49
CA THR A 84 18.78 -2.74 -3.45
C THR A 84 17.88 -2.53 -4.67
N ILE A 85 16.69 -1.99 -4.44
CA ILE A 85 15.76 -1.55 -5.47
C ILE A 85 16.28 -0.22 -6.03
N ASN A 86 16.77 -0.25 -7.26
CA ASN A 86 17.20 0.96 -7.96
C ASN A 86 15.98 1.72 -8.48
N LEU A 87 15.62 2.79 -7.79
CA LEU A 87 14.60 3.70 -8.29
C LEU A 87 15.22 4.62 -9.36
N PRO A 88 14.56 4.83 -10.51
CA PRO A 88 14.92 5.96 -11.37
C PRO A 88 14.79 7.25 -10.56
N ALA A 89 15.70 8.22 -10.77
CA ALA A 89 15.73 9.48 -10.02
C ALA A 89 14.31 10.07 -9.95
N ALA A 90 13.78 10.19 -8.73
CA ALA A 90 12.37 10.48 -8.49
C ALA A 90 11.96 11.79 -9.17
N GLN A 91 11.04 11.72 -10.12
CA GLN A 91 10.16 12.83 -10.43
C GLN A 91 9.12 12.83 -9.30
N THR A 92 9.42 13.50 -8.19
CA THR A 92 8.44 13.75 -7.13
C THR A 92 7.36 14.65 -7.73
N SER A 93 6.31 14.08 -8.30
CA SER A 93 5.13 14.82 -8.71
C SER A 93 4.29 15.13 -7.48
N ASP A 94 4.75 16.11 -6.70
CA ASP A 94 3.95 16.85 -5.71
C ASP A 94 2.95 17.77 -6.44
N THR A 95 2.31 17.27 -7.48
CA THR A 95 1.32 18.04 -8.23
C THR A 95 -0.05 17.72 -7.64
N PRO A 96 -0.65 18.63 -6.86
CA PRO A 96 -2.06 18.50 -6.51
C PRO A 96 -2.86 18.47 -7.83
N LEU A 97 -3.61 17.40 -8.03
CA LEU A 97 -4.64 17.37 -9.07
C LEU A 97 -5.75 18.33 -8.61
N HIS A 98 -5.81 19.51 -9.25
CA HIS A 98 -6.92 20.45 -9.14
C HIS A 98 -8.22 19.83 -9.66
#